data_AF-A0A4R8L630-F1
#
_entry.id   AF-A0A4R8L630-F1
#
_cell.length_a   1.000
_cell.length_b   1.000
_cell.length_c   1.000
_cell.angle_alpha   90.00
_cell.angle_beta   90.00
_cell.angle_gamma   90.00
#
_symmetry.space_group_name_H-M   'P 1'
#
loop_
_entity.id
_entity.type
_entity.pdbx_description
1 polymer ?
#
loop_
_entity_poly.entity_id
_entity_poly.type
_entity_poly.pdbx_seq_one_letter_code
_entity_poly.pdbx_strand_id
1 'polypeptide(L)'
;MSRRWQTLWDELSDILARHLIQKRVRWSKHANEQMEDRNISQQSVQYVVTRNVANEMYGAYEYPHGPNPYANPDPVFSITGTDASGRWITVAIAVQNRGGRIVFTIVTVLEPGPHSRHRKQS
;
A
#
# COMPACT_ATOMS: atom_id res chain seq x y z
N MET A 1 -4.15 10.57 -16.19
CA MET A 1 -2.76 10.08 -16.08
C MET A 1 -2.26 9.67 -17.45
N SER A 2 -0.98 9.88 -17.76
CA SER A 2 -0.42 9.48 -19.07
C SER A 2 -0.34 7.96 -19.21
N ARG A 3 -0.52 7.43 -20.43
CA ARG A 3 -0.48 5.99 -20.75
C ARG A 3 0.82 5.30 -20.29
N ARG A 4 1.94 6.04 -20.28
CA ARG A 4 3.26 5.59 -19.83
C ARG A 4 3.33 5.33 -18.32
N TRP A 5 2.60 6.12 -17.53
CA TRP A 5 2.54 5.95 -16.08
C TRP A 5 1.70 4.73 -15.69
N GLN A 6 0.71 4.39 -16.51
CA GLN A 6 -0.17 3.23 -16.29
C GLN A 6 0.56 1.91 -16.55
N THR A 7 1.38 1.81 -17.60
CA THR A 7 2.18 0.60 -17.88
C THR A 7 3.25 0.34 -16.83
N LEU A 8 4.00 1.37 -16.41
CA LEU A 8 4.97 1.23 -15.32
C LEU A 8 4.31 0.74 -14.03
N TRP A 9 3.05 1.09 -13.84
CA TRP A 9 2.30 0.77 -12.64
C TRP A 9 1.80 -0.69 -12.62
N ASP A 10 1.28 -1.20 -13.73
CA ASP A 10 0.93 -2.61 -13.85
C ASP A 10 2.17 -3.48 -13.60
N GLU A 11 3.33 -3.07 -14.14
CA GLU A 11 4.61 -3.72 -13.87
C GLU A 11 5.00 -3.68 -12.38
N LEU A 12 4.89 -2.52 -11.72
CA LEU A 12 5.19 -2.39 -10.29
C LEU A 12 4.25 -3.23 -9.42
N SER A 13 2.96 -3.30 -9.78
CA SER A 13 1.95 -4.14 -9.11
C SER A 13 2.31 -5.61 -9.19
N ASP A 14 2.68 -6.10 -10.38
CA ASP A 14 3.09 -7.48 -10.60
C ASP A 14 4.38 -7.84 -9.85
N ILE A 15 5.36 -6.92 -9.80
CA ILE A 15 6.59 -7.13 -9.02
C ILE A 15 6.27 -7.13 -7.52
N LEU A 16 5.41 -6.22 -7.04
CA LEU A 16 4.97 -6.18 -5.63
C LEU A 16 4.28 -7.48 -5.23
N ALA A 17 3.32 -7.96 -6.02
CA ALA A 17 2.60 -9.20 -5.76
C ALA A 17 3.56 -10.39 -5.64
N ARG A 18 4.53 -10.50 -6.55
CA ARG A 18 5.60 -11.52 -6.49
C ARG A 18 6.46 -11.37 -5.24
N HIS A 19 6.87 -10.15 -4.88
CA HIS A 19 7.68 -9.90 -3.69
C HIS A 19 6.93 -10.24 -2.39
N LEU A 20 5.61 -10.03 -2.34
CA LEU A 20 4.79 -10.45 -1.19
C LEU A 20 4.79 -11.98 -1.03
N ILE A 21 4.53 -12.71 -2.12
CA ILE A 21 4.56 -14.18 -2.13
C ILE A 21 5.93 -14.70 -1.68
N GLN A 22 7.01 -14.06 -2.15
CA GLN A 22 8.39 -14.42 -1.81
C GLN A 22 8.84 -13.91 -0.42
N LYS A 23 7.97 -13.25 0.35
CA LYS A 23 8.29 -12.63 1.65
C LYS A 23 9.47 -11.63 1.59
N ARG A 24 9.61 -10.92 0.47
CA ARG A 24 10.66 -9.91 0.21
C ARG A 24 10.21 -8.48 0.48
N VAL A 25 8.92 -8.26 0.76
CA VAL A 25 8.40 -6.96 1.17
C VAL A 25 8.75 -6.70 2.63
N ARG A 26 9.22 -5.49 2.90
CA ARG A 26 9.53 -5.04 4.26
C ARG A 26 8.27 -4.47 4.92
N TRP A 27 8.21 -4.58 6.24
CA TRP A 27 7.12 -4.02 7.04
C TRP A 27 7.71 -2.98 7.97
N SER A 28 7.23 -1.75 7.90
CA SER A 28 7.64 -0.71 8.86
C SER A 28 7.12 -1.06 10.26
N LYS A 29 7.78 -0.51 11.29
CA LYS A 29 7.32 -0.64 12.68
C LYS A 29 5.87 -0.17 12.83
N HIS A 30 5.56 1.00 12.27
CA HIS A 30 4.23 1.58 12.31
C HIS A 30 3.17 0.69 11.62
N ALA A 31 3.48 0.09 10.47
CA ALA A 31 2.57 -0.83 9.81
C ALA A 31 2.27 -2.05 10.68
N ASN A 32 3.28 -2.62 11.34
CA ASN A 32 3.07 -3.75 12.26
C ASN A 32 2.19 -3.35 13.46
N GLU A 33 2.44 -2.19 14.06
CA GLU A 33 1.61 -1.64 15.15
C GLU A 33 0.15 -1.47 14.72
N GLN A 34 -0.10 -0.84 13.56
CA GLN A 34 -1.47 -0.68 13.05
C GLN A 34 -2.16 -2.01 12.74
N MET A 35 -1.41 -2.99 12.24
CA MET A 35 -1.95 -4.32 11.96
C MET A 35 -2.32 -5.06 13.25
N GLU A 36 -1.47 -4.98 14.28
CA GLU A 36 -1.72 -5.57 15.59
C GLU A 36 -2.94 -4.93 16.26
N ASP A 37 -2.97 -3.60 16.35
CA ASP A 37 -4.06 -2.83 16.96
C ASP A 37 -5.43 -3.13 16.33
N ARG A 38 -5.45 -3.38 15.02
CA ARG A 38 -6.67 -3.58 14.23
C ARG A 38 -6.96 -5.05 13.94
N ASN A 39 -6.16 -5.97 14.47
CA ASN A 39 -6.24 -7.40 14.17
C ASN A 39 -6.31 -7.67 12.64
N ILE A 40 -5.41 -7.05 11.89
CA ILE A 40 -5.25 -7.25 10.44
C ILE A 40 -4.07 -8.19 10.22
N SER A 41 -4.33 -9.33 9.58
CA SER A 41 -3.29 -10.31 9.29
C SER A 41 -2.44 -9.91 8.07
N GLN A 42 -1.21 -10.43 7.98
CA GLN A 42 -0.41 -10.28 6.75
C GLN A 42 -1.09 -10.96 5.56
N GLN A 43 -1.86 -12.02 5.78
CA GLN A 43 -2.67 -12.67 4.75
C GLN A 43 -3.76 -11.75 4.21
N SER A 44 -4.41 -10.94 5.07
CA SER A 44 -5.39 -9.93 4.64
C SER A 44 -4.73 -8.88 3.74
N VAL A 45 -3.55 -8.39 4.13
CA VAL A 45 -2.77 -7.44 3.30
C VAL A 45 -2.38 -8.07 1.98
N GLN A 46 -1.85 -9.30 1.99
CA GLN A 46 -1.48 -10.01 0.77
C GLN A 46 -2.69 -10.22 -0.14
N TYR A 47 -3.85 -10.56 0.42
CA TYR A 47 -5.08 -10.75 -0.33
C TYR A 47 -5.49 -9.46 -1.04
N VAL A 48 -5.50 -8.33 -0.35
CA VAL A 48 -5.87 -7.03 -0.95
C VAL A 48 -4.86 -6.61 -2.01
N VAL A 49 -3.57 -6.67 -1.71
CA VAL A 49 -2.53 -6.20 -2.65
C VAL A 49 -2.48 -7.03 -3.93
N THR A 50 -2.73 -8.35 -3.86
CA THR A 50 -2.64 -9.23 -5.03
C THR A 50 -3.89 -9.21 -5.92
N ARG A 51 -4.98 -8.55 -5.50
CA ARG A 51 -6.28 -8.57 -6.19
C ARG A 51 -6.80 -7.19 -6.58
N ASN A 52 -6.10 -6.13 -6.19
CA ASN A 52 -6.51 -4.76 -6.44
C ASN A 52 -5.36 -3.97 -7.07
N VAL A 53 -5.71 -2.89 -7.74
CA VAL A 53 -4.76 -1.92 -8.31
C VAL A 53 -4.58 -0.75 -7.35
N ALA A 54 -3.46 -0.02 -7.42
CA ALA A 54 -3.33 1.18 -6.62
C ALA A 54 -4.37 2.23 -7.02
N ASN A 55 -4.88 2.91 -6.01
CA ASN A 55 -5.92 3.92 -6.15
C ASN A 55 -5.42 5.34 -5.83
N GLU A 56 -4.33 5.50 -5.07
CA GLU A 56 -3.69 6.80 -4.84
C GLU A 56 -2.17 6.70 -4.97
N MET A 57 -1.55 7.84 -5.30
CA MET A 57 -0.11 7.96 -5.49
C MET A 57 0.38 9.27 -4.92
N TYR A 58 1.56 9.20 -4.32
CA TYR A 58 2.24 10.31 -3.67
C TYR A 58 3.71 10.27 -4.09
N GLY A 59 4.23 11.40 -4.54
CA GLY A 59 5.65 11.58 -4.74
C GLY A 59 6.45 11.47 -3.44
N ALA A 60 7.76 11.60 -3.56
CA ALA A 60 8.64 11.72 -2.42
C ALA A 60 8.18 12.89 -1.52
N TYR A 61 8.08 12.65 -0.21
CA TYR A 61 7.61 13.62 0.79
C TYR A 61 6.15 14.10 0.63
N GLU A 62 5.35 13.45 -0.21
CA GLU A 62 3.94 13.85 -0.43
C GLU A 62 2.93 13.00 0.34
N TYR A 63 3.36 11.86 0.94
CA TYR A 63 2.44 10.95 1.62
C TYR A 63 1.90 11.55 2.93
N PRO A 64 0.58 11.79 3.07
CA PRO A 64 0.02 12.60 4.15
C PRO A 64 -0.41 11.80 5.39
N HIS A 65 -0.21 10.48 5.40
CA HIS A 65 -0.70 9.61 6.47
C HIS A 65 0.46 8.94 7.24
N GLY A 66 0.13 8.38 8.41
CA GLY A 66 1.10 7.73 9.30
C GLY A 66 1.59 8.65 10.42
N PRO A 67 2.62 8.22 11.18
CA PRO A 67 3.05 8.89 12.41
C PRO A 67 3.79 10.20 12.14
N ASN A 68 4.45 10.30 10.99
CA ASN A 68 5.14 11.51 10.52
C ASN A 68 4.69 11.83 9.08
N PRO A 69 3.54 12.52 8.91
CA PRO A 69 3.07 12.93 7.59
C PRO A 69 4.13 13.71 6.81
N TYR A 70 4.18 13.50 5.49
CA TYR A 70 5.10 14.19 4.56
C TYR A 70 6.60 13.97 4.83
N ALA A 71 6.96 12.98 5.64
CA ALA A 71 8.35 12.69 6.00
C ALA A 71 8.96 11.52 5.21
N ASN A 72 8.16 10.75 4.46
CA ASN A 72 8.69 9.60 3.72
C ASN A 72 9.47 10.08 2.46
N PRO A 73 10.78 9.83 2.36
CA PRO A 73 11.59 10.30 1.23
C PRO A 73 11.30 9.55 -0.08
N ASP A 74 10.56 8.45 0.01
CA ASP A 74 10.27 7.58 -1.11
C ASP A 74 8.84 7.81 -1.62
N PRO A 75 8.60 7.65 -2.93
CA PRO A 75 7.24 7.64 -3.45
C PRO A 75 6.41 6.53 -2.82
N VAL A 76 5.14 6.83 -2.55
CA VAL A 76 4.17 5.93 -1.92
C VAL A 76 2.97 5.77 -2.82
N PHE A 77 2.45 4.56 -2.92
CA PHE A 77 1.12 4.33 -3.46
C PHE A 77 0.26 3.59 -2.45
N SER A 78 -1.06 3.78 -2.55
CA SER A 78 -2.04 3.07 -1.74
C SER A 78 -2.82 2.09 -2.60
N ILE A 79 -3.08 0.90 -2.06
CA ILE A 79 -3.99 -0.10 -2.64
C ILE A 79 -5.12 -0.32 -1.66
N THR A 80 -6.35 -0.16 -2.11
CA THR A 80 -7.54 -0.28 -1.28
C THR A 80 -8.45 -1.38 -1.81
N GLY A 81 -8.97 -2.23 -0.91
CA GLY A 81 -9.92 -3.28 -1.29
C GLY A 81 -10.42 -4.08 -0.09
N THR A 82 -11.28 -5.06 -0.36
CA THR A 82 -11.74 -6.03 0.66
C THR A 82 -10.76 -7.16 0.82
N ASP A 83 -10.47 -7.52 2.07
CA ASP A 83 -9.82 -8.78 2.38
C ASP A 83 -10.78 -9.98 2.23
N ALA A 84 -10.29 -11.19 2.49
CA ALA A 84 -11.07 -12.43 2.38
C ALA A 84 -12.29 -12.49 3.33
N SER A 85 -12.29 -11.69 4.40
CA SER A 85 -13.40 -11.60 5.36
C SER A 85 -14.42 -10.52 4.99
N GLY A 86 -14.18 -9.77 3.91
CA GLY A 86 -15.01 -8.63 3.51
C GLY A 86 -14.63 -7.32 4.21
N ARG A 87 -13.55 -7.28 5.00
CA ARG A 87 -13.07 -6.06 5.65
C ARG A 87 -12.38 -5.16 4.64
N TRP A 88 -12.78 -3.89 4.60
CA TRP A 88 -12.12 -2.90 3.75
C TRP A 88 -10.80 -2.45 4.38
N ILE A 89 -9.69 -2.56 3.65
CA ILE A 89 -8.39 -2.07 4.09
C ILE A 89 -7.70 -1.29 2.97
N THR A 90 -6.90 -0.31 3.36
CA THR A 90 -6.00 0.46 2.52
C THR A 90 -4.57 0.17 2.96
N VAL A 91 -3.74 -0.26 2.02
CA VAL A 91 -2.33 -0.62 2.26
C VAL A 91 -1.47 0.41 1.56
N ALA A 92 -0.63 1.11 2.30
CA ALA A 92 0.32 2.06 1.72
C ALA A 92 1.70 1.44 1.58
N ILE A 93 2.27 1.52 0.37
CA ILE A 93 3.52 0.89 -0.01
C ILE A 93 4.49 1.94 -0.55
N ALA A 94 5.65 2.06 0.09
CA ALA A 94 6.76 2.85 -0.41
C ALA A 94 7.61 2.04 -1.40
N VAL A 95 8.08 2.70 -2.46
CA VAL A 95 8.94 2.11 -3.50
C VAL A 95 10.33 2.74 -3.46
N GLN A 96 11.34 1.91 -3.29
CA GLN A 96 12.73 2.31 -3.31
C GLN A 96 13.46 1.65 -4.47
N ASN A 97 14.32 2.39 -5.16
CA ASN A 97 15.35 1.81 -6.03
C ASN A 97 16.68 1.79 -5.27
N ARG A 98 17.12 0.61 -4.82
CA ARG A 98 18.40 0.43 -4.14
C ARG A 98 19.35 -0.37 -5.03
N GLY A 99 20.33 0.33 -5.62
CA GLY A 99 21.37 -0.32 -6.44
C GLY A 99 20.81 -1.09 -7.64
N GLY A 100 19.79 -0.54 -8.31
CA GLY A 100 19.14 -1.17 -9.47
C GLY A 100 18.08 -2.23 -9.10
N ARG A 101 17.80 -2.42 -7.81
CA ARG A 101 16.75 -3.34 -7.33
C ARG A 101 15.59 -2.57 -6.71
N ILE A 102 14.39 -2.96 -7.09
CA ILE A 102 13.16 -2.42 -6.50
C ILE A 102 12.93 -3.08 -5.14
N VAL A 103 12.74 -2.26 -4.11
CA VAL A 103 12.41 -2.67 -2.75
C VAL A 103 11.08 -2.04 -2.38
N PHE A 104 10.16 -2.86 -1.86
CA PHE A 104 8.87 -2.41 -1.38
C PHE A 104 8.83 -2.47 0.14
N THR A 105 8.23 -1.45 0.76
CA THR A 105 7.99 -1.41 2.20
C THR A 105 6.54 -1.04 2.47
N ILE A 106 5.81 -1.86 3.22
CA ILE A 106 4.49 -1.49 3.75
C ILE A 106 4.72 -0.44 4.85
N VAL A 107 4.28 0.79 4.61
CA VAL A 107 4.50 1.92 5.51
C VAL A 107 3.33 2.16 6.45
N THR A 108 2.11 1.82 6.06
CA THR A 108 0.94 1.80 6.94
C THR A 108 -0.17 0.91 6.38
N VAL A 109 -1.06 0.46 7.27
CA VAL A 109 -2.29 -0.26 6.93
C VAL A 109 -3.44 0.43 7.64
N LEU A 110 -4.41 0.90 6.87
CA LEU A 110 -5.55 1.66 7.36
C LEU A 110 -6.82 0.85 7.10
N GLU A 111 -7.74 0.87 8.05
CA GLU A 111 -9.14 0.60 7.75
C GLU A 111 -9.78 1.96 7.44
N PRO A 112 -10.43 2.13 6.28
CA PRO A 112 -11.17 3.36 6.02
C PRO A 112 -12.31 3.41 7.03
N GLY A 113 -12.15 4.25 8.06
CA GLY A 113 -13.18 4.43 9.06
C GLY A 113 -14.47 4.95 8.43
N PRO A 114 -15.60 4.92 9.16
CA PRO A 114 -16.88 5.49 8.70
C PRO A 114 -16.82 7.01 8.38
N HIS A 115 -15.69 7.68 8.63
CA HIS A 115 -15.42 9.07 8.26
C HIS A 115 -14.44 9.27 7.09
N SER A 116 -13.92 8.19 6.49
CA SER A 116 -13.24 8.29 5.19
C SER A 116 -14.29 8.54 4.12
N ARG A 117 -14.34 9.78 3.62
CA ARG A 117 -15.32 10.34 2.67
C ARG A 117 -15.28 9.72 1.26
N HIS A 118 -15.14 8.40 1.16
CA HIS A 118 -15.29 7.63 -0.07
C HIS A 118 -16.43 6.60 -0.01
N ARG A 119 -17.43 6.85 0.85
CA ARG A 119 -18.78 6.31 0.66
C ARG A 119 -19.64 7.39 -0.01
N LYS A 120 -19.47 7.58 -1.32
CA LYS A 120 -20.51 8.12 -2.19
C LYS A 120 -20.17 7.88 -3.67
N GLN A 121 -21.16 7.30 -4.35
CA GLN A 121 -21.29 7.04 -5.80
C GLN A 121 -20.54 5.77 -6.23
N SER A 122 -21.19 4.67 -6.64
CA SER A 122 -22.57 4.47 -7.13
C SER A 122 -22.99 3.03 -6.85
#